data_AF-A0A7C3GIY2-F1
#
_entry.id   AF-A0A7C3GIY2-F1
#
_cell.length_a   1.000
_cell.length_b   1.000
_cell.length_c   1.000
_cell.angle_alpha   90.00
_cell.angle_beta   90.00
_cell.angle_gamma   90.00
#
_symmetry.space_group_name_H-M   'P 1'
#
loop_
_entity.id
_entity.type
_entity.pdbx_description
1 polymer ?
#
loop_
_entity_poly.entity_id
_entity_poly.type
_entity_poly.pdbx_seq_one_letter_code
_entity_poly.pdbx_strand_id
1 'polypeptide(L)' 'LSYFLKNRGRLISNEELTQNIWDFDSMPSDATLRSHIRTLREIIGKEKIKTIRGEGYLYE' A
#
# COMPACT_ATOMS: atom_id res chain seq x y z
N LEU A 1 -5.10 -3.96 4.18
CA LEU A 1 -6.33 -3.27 3.73
C LEU A 1 -6.85 -2.26 4.77
N SER A 2 -7.02 -2.66 6.04
CA SER A 2 -7.53 -1.76 7.10
C SER A 2 -6.75 -0.44 7.21
N TYR A 3 -5.42 -0.48 7.11
CA TYR A 3 -4.58 0.74 7.17
C TYR A 3 -4.86 1.73 6.03
N PHE A 4 -5.01 1.25 4.79
CA PHE A 4 -5.37 2.09 3.63
C PHE A 4 -6.77 2.69 3.78
N LEU A 5 -7.75 1.90 4.20
CA LEU A 5 -9.11 2.38 4.45
C LEU A 5 -9.15 3.47 5.54
N LYS A 6 -8.32 3.31 6.57
CA LYS A 6 -8.20 4.28 7.67
C LYS A 6 -7.49 5.57 7.26
N ASN A 7 -6.59 5.50 6.28
CA ASN A 7 -5.83 6.62 5.71
C ASN A 7 -6.30 6.98 4.30
N ARG A 8 -7.61 6.86 4.02
CA ARG A 8 -8.19 7.23 2.73
C ARG A 8 -7.97 8.72 2.44
N GLY A 9 -7.51 9.03 1.23
CA GLY A 9 -7.14 10.37 0.78
C GLY A 9 -5.75 10.82 1.21
N ARG A 10 -4.97 9.97 1.91
CA ARG A 10 -3.61 10.30 2.34
C ARG A 10 -2.59 9.56 1.49
N LEU A 11 -1.55 10.30 1.09
CA LEU A 11 -0.36 9.74 0.46
C LEU A 11 0.41 8.94 1.52
N ILE A 12 0.59 7.65 1.28
CA ILE A 12 1.34 6.77 2.17
C ILE A 12 2.59 6.30 1.45
N SER A 13 3.75 6.62 2.00
CA SER A 13 5.03 6.20 1.45
C SER A 13 5.24 4.71 1.56
N ASN A 14 6.08 4.15 0.68
CA ASN A 14 6.48 2.74 0.75
C ASN A 14 6.99 2.37 2.15
N GLU A 15 7.84 3.23 2.73
CA GLU A 15 8.39 3.03 4.07
C GLU A 15 7.31 3.05 5.15
N GLU A 16 6.44 4.08 5.17
CA GLU A 16 5.34 4.16 6.15
C GLU A 16 4.40 2.97 6.04
N LEU A 17 4.09 2.55 4.81
CA LEU A 17 3.24 1.39 4.56
C LEU A 17 3.89 0.11 5.07
N THR A 18 5.19 -0.04 4.83
CA THR A 18 5.93 -1.21 5.26
C THR A 18 6.03 -1.27 6.78
N GLN A 19 6.31 -0.14 7.45
CA GLN A 19 6.39 -0.07 8.90
C GLN A 19 5.03 -0.20 9.63
N ASN A 20 3.92 0.24 9.01
CA ASN A 20 2.58 0.12 9.64
C ASN A 20 1.87 -1.20 9.35
N ILE A 21 2.16 -1.83 8.22
CA ILE A 21 1.49 -3.09 7.83
C ILE A 21 2.34 -4.30 8.22
N TRP A 22 3.66 -4.19 8.16
CA TRP A 22 4.58 -5.26 8.52
C TRP A 22 5.36 -4.91 9.78
N ASP A 23 5.34 -5.82 10.74
CA ASP A 23 6.26 -5.78 11.87
C ASP A 23 7.70 -5.98 11.37
N PHE A 24 8.66 -5.40 12.09
CA PHE A 24 10.10 -5.40 11.77
C PHE A 24 10.68 -6.78 11.44
N ASP A 25 10.04 -7.86 11.91
CA ASP A 25 10.44 -9.25 11.70
C ASP A 25 10.08 -9.80 10.31
N SER A 26 9.18 -9.15 9.58
CA SER A 26 8.70 -9.59 8.25
C SER A 26 8.64 -8.45 7.25
N MET A 27 9.76 -7.74 7.05
CA MET A 27 9.86 -6.74 5.99
C MET A 27 9.68 -7.42 4.62
N PRO A 28 8.58 -7.16 3.89
CA PRO A 28 8.39 -7.70 2.56
C PRO A 28 9.43 -7.11 1.61
N SER A 29 9.91 -7.91 0.66
CA SER A 29 10.61 -7.34 -0.49
C SER A 29 9.64 -6.51 -1.33
N ASP A 30 10.19 -5.55 -2.07
CA ASP A 30 9.47 -4.68 -3.01
C ASP A 30 8.51 -5.45 -3.93
N ALA A 31 8.91 -6.64 -4.38
CA ALA A 31 8.08 -7.54 -5.19
C ALA A 31 6.83 -8.05 -4.44
N THR A 32 6.98 -8.42 -3.17
CA THR A 32 5.90 -8.90 -2.32
C THR A 32 4.87 -7.80 -2.07
N LEU A 33 5.34 -6.58 -1.78
CA LEU A 33 4.45 -5.43 -1.63
C LEU A 33 3.67 -5.17 -2.91
N ARG A 34 4.33 -5.15 -4.08
CA ARG A 34 3.66 -4.95 -5.37
C ARG A 34 2.60 -6.02 -5.64
N SER A 35 2.87 -7.29 -5.32
CA SER A 35 1.87 -8.35 -5.41
C SER A 35 0.69 -8.10 -4.47
N HIS A 36 0.94 -7.68 -3.23
CA HIS A 36 -0.11 -7.32 -2.28
C HIS A 36 -0.98 -6.16 -2.79
N ILE A 37 -0.35 -5.09 -3.31
CA ILE A 37 -1.06 -3.96 -3.92
C ILE A 37 -1.86 -4.42 -5.14
N ARG A 38 -1.33 -5.35 -5.95
CA ARG A 38 -2.05 -5.92 -7.10
C ARG A 38 -3.29 -6.68 -6.65
N THR A 39 -3.15 -7.60 -5.69
CA THR A 39 -4.28 -8.36 -5.14
C THR A 39 -5.31 -7.44 -4.51
N LEU A 40 -4.88 -6.42 -3.76
CA LEU A 40 -5.77 -5.39 -3.22
C LEU A 40 -6.54 -4.70 -4.36
N ARG A 41 -5.85 -4.20 -5.40
CA ARG A 41 -6.50 -3.57 -6.57
C ARG A 41 -7.50 -4.49 -7.27
N GLU A 42 -7.29 -5.80 -7.28
CA GLU A 42 -8.26 -6.76 -7.83
C GLU A 42 -9.50 -6.91 -6.94
N ILE A 43 -9.36 -6.81 -5.62
CA ILE A 43 -10.47 -6.95 -4.65
C ILE A 43 -11.31 -5.67 -4.54
N ILE A 44 -10.66 -4.51 -4.39
CA ILE A 44 -11.33 -3.22 -4.13
C ILE A 44 -11.52 -2.35 -5.38
N GLY A 45 -10.87 -2.71 -6.49
CA GLY A 45 -10.89 -1.95 -7.74
C GLY A 45 -9.59 -1.20 -8.00
N LYS A 46 -9.12 -1.25 -9.26
CA LYS A 46 -7.84 -0.65 -9.69
C LYS A 46 -7.78 0.87 -9.49
N GLU A 47 -8.93 1.54 -9.55
CA GLU A 47 -9.06 2.99 -9.37
C GLU A 47 -8.84 3.44 -7.92
N LYS A 48 -8.96 2.53 -6.96
CA LYS A 48 -8.86 2.82 -5.53
C LYS A 48 -7.44 3.05 -5.03
N ILE A 49 -6.42 2.53 -5.70
CA ILE A 49 -5.02 2.71 -5.30
C ILE A 49 -4.25 3.39 -6.44
N LYS A 50 -3.94 4.67 -6.28
CA LYS A 50 -3.05 5.42 -7.18
C LYS A 50 -1.60 5.27 -6.71
N THR A 51 -0.70 4.93 -7.63
CA THR A 51 0.74 4.90 -7.35
C THR A 51 1.35 6.22 -7.77
N ILE A 52 1.98 6.93 -6.83
CA ILE A 52 2.77 8.13 -7.08
C ILE A 52 4.23 7.71 -7.14
N ARG A 53 4.83 7.77 -8.33
CA ARG A 53 6.24 7.40 -8.52
C ARG A 53 7.14 8.28 -7.66
N GLY A 54 8.02 7.66 -6.87
CA GLY A 54 8.97 8.36 -6.01
C GLY A 54 8.42 8.75 -4.64
N GLU A 55 7.10 8.71 -4.44
CA GLU A 55 6.50 9.09 -3.15
C GLU A 55 5.77 7.93 -2.47
N GLY A 56 4.95 7.15 -3.18
CA GLY A 56 4.21 6.04 -2.55
C GLY A 56 2.87 5.71 -3.19
N TYR A 57 1.88 5.43 -2.34
CA TYR A 57 0.54 4.99 -2.71
C TYR A 57 -0.53 5.88 -2.07
N LEU A 58 -1.49 6.32 -2.87
CA LEU A 58 -2.66 7.07 -2.44
C LEU A 58 -3.89 6.17 -2.57
N TYR A 59 -4.67 6.06 -1.49
CA TYR A 59 -5.93 5.31 -1.49
C TYR A 59 -7.15 6.25 -1.57
N GLU A 60 -8.02 6.10 -2.57
CA GLU A 60 -9.17 6.98 -2.87
C GLU A 60 -10.51 6.23 -3.00
#